data_AF-A0A6I1L3P4-F1
#
_entry.id   AF-A0A6I1L3P4-F1
#
_cell.length_a   1.000
_cell.length_b   1.000
_cell.length_c   1.000
_cell.angle_alpha   90.00
_cell.angle_beta   90.00
_cell.angle_gamma   90.00
#
_symmetry.space_group_name_H-M   'P 1'
#
loop_
_entity.id
_entity.type
_entity.pdbx_description
1 polymer ?
#
loop_
_entity_poly.entity_id
_entity_poly.type
_entity_poly.pdbx_seq_one_letter_code
_entity_poly.pdbx_strand_id
1 'polypeptide(L)'
;MEHNVTLGLVRPAKITALHIRKSASEKWTTEEIEKLEQLQRQPSLFDEQEERVNIRRLEKVPFDFYYSYECWGDDEPKSHTHKIVDWEVCQLYRNTLRSHGPEGWVVPFRAKLEAQLPTRNLMFLMGTLHRFPKQWLIVSLIYPPKPHSEDARQIALF
;
A
#
# COMPACT_ATOMS: atom_id res chain seq x y z
N MET A 1 14.37 -3.04 26.30
CA MET A 1 14.24 -4.23 25.43
C MET A 1 14.24 -3.75 23.99
N GLU A 2 15.39 -3.82 23.32
CA GLU A 2 15.53 -3.41 21.92
C GLU A 2 14.98 -4.50 21.02
N HIS A 3 13.72 -4.34 20.62
CA HIS A 3 13.14 -5.19 19.61
C HIS A 3 13.43 -4.54 18.24
N ASN A 4 14.31 -5.16 17.46
CA ASN A 4 14.59 -4.85 16.05
C ASN A 4 13.38 -5.20 15.15
N VAL A 5 12.17 -4.80 15.57
CA VAL A 5 10.92 -5.08 14.87
C VAL A 5 10.76 -4.01 13.81
N THR A 6 10.99 -4.41 12.56
CA THR A 6 10.92 -3.55 11.37
C THR A 6 9.68 -3.82 10.53
N LEU A 7 8.88 -4.83 10.92
CA LEU A 7 7.65 -5.28 10.26
C LEU A 7 6.61 -5.64 11.33
N GLY A 8 5.33 -5.34 11.09
CA GLY A 8 4.25 -5.65 12.02
C GLY A 8 2.89 -5.69 11.34
N LEU A 9 1.94 -6.43 11.89
CA LEU A 9 0.55 -6.47 11.40
C LEU A 9 -0.33 -5.63 12.32
N VAL A 10 -1.10 -4.71 11.75
CA VAL A 10 -2.02 -3.84 12.49
C VAL A 10 -3.44 -4.05 11.99
N ARG A 11 -4.37 -4.32 12.90
CA ARG A 11 -5.80 -4.30 12.62
C ARG A 11 -6.38 -2.97 13.14
N PRO A 12 -6.71 -2.00 12.27
CA PRO A 12 -7.34 -0.76 12.71
C PRO A 12 -8.73 -1.06 13.30
N ALA A 13 -9.08 -0.37 14.37
CA ALA A 13 -10.44 -0.39 14.90
C ALA A 13 -11.38 0.36 13.96
N LYS A 14 -10.91 1.50 13.42
CA LYS A 14 -11.67 2.36 12.51
C LYS A 14 -10.72 3.15 11.62
N ILE A 15 -11.05 3.26 10.33
CA ILE A 15 -10.42 4.25 9.45
C ILE A 15 -11.19 5.56 9.58
N THR A 16 -10.48 6.64 9.90
CA THR A 16 -11.07 7.96 10.12
C THR A 16 -10.98 8.84 8.88
N ALA A 17 -9.92 8.71 8.08
CA ALA A 17 -9.77 9.44 6.82
C ALA A 17 -8.76 8.81 5.86
N LEU A 18 -8.99 8.97 4.55
CA LEU A 18 -7.98 8.85 3.51
C LEU A 18 -7.53 10.24 3.06
N HIS A 19 -6.24 10.53 3.24
CA HIS A 19 -5.63 11.75 2.72
C HIS A 19 -4.93 11.46 1.40
N ILE A 20 -5.25 12.29 0.40
CA ILE A 20 -4.61 12.30 -0.91
C ILE A 20 -3.82 13.60 -0.97
N ARG A 21 -2.49 13.51 -1.05
CA ARG A 21 -1.60 14.67 -1.10
C ARG A 21 -0.83 14.64 -2.42
N LYS A 22 -0.60 15.79 -3.04
CA LYS A 22 0.32 15.84 -4.18
C LYS A 22 1.70 15.40 -3.71
N SER A 23 2.33 14.51 -4.48
CA SER A 23 3.70 14.09 -4.20
C SER A 23 4.65 15.27 -4.44
N ALA A 24 5.79 15.28 -3.75
CA ALA A 24 6.76 16.37 -3.84
C ALA A 24 7.32 16.58 -5.26
N SER A 25 7.26 15.55 -6.12
CA SER A 25 7.60 15.66 -7.53
C SER A 25 6.66 14.82 -8.39
N GLU A 26 6.03 15.46 -9.38
CA GLU A 26 5.19 14.79 -10.38
C GLU A 26 6.02 13.98 -11.39
N LYS A 27 7.30 14.34 -11.55
CA LYS A 27 8.25 13.65 -12.43
C LYS A 27 9.28 12.88 -11.60
N TRP A 28 9.86 11.84 -12.19
CA TRP A 28 11.05 11.21 -11.61
C TRP A 28 12.21 12.21 -11.62
N THR A 29 12.96 12.30 -10.52
CA THR A 29 14.21 13.07 -10.51
C THR A 29 15.29 12.32 -11.29
N THR A 30 16.34 13.01 -11.71
CA THR A 30 17.46 12.40 -12.43
C THR A 30 18.11 11.28 -11.61
N GLU A 31 18.27 11.44 -10.29
CA GLU A 31 18.83 10.38 -9.45
C GLU A 31 17.89 9.17 -9.32
N GLU A 32 16.57 9.40 -9.26
CA GLU A 32 15.59 8.32 -9.23
C GLU A 32 15.60 7.52 -10.55
N ILE A 33 15.70 8.22 -11.69
CA ILE A 33 15.82 7.60 -13.02
C ILE A 33 17.10 6.77 -13.09
N GLU A 34 18.24 7.31 -12.67
CA GLU A 34 19.52 6.60 -12.68
C GLU A 34 19.47 5.34 -11.83
N LYS A 35 18.83 5.41 -10.64
CA LYS A 35 18.63 4.24 -9.79
C LYS A 35 17.72 3.19 -10.43
N LEU A 36 16.65 3.61 -11.10
CA LEU A 36 15.76 2.71 -11.85
C LEU A 36 16.53 2.02 -12.99
N GLU A 37 17.35 2.77 -13.73
CA GLU A 37 18.20 2.22 -14.79
C GLU A 37 19.26 1.24 -14.24
N GLN A 38 19.85 1.51 -13.08
CA GLN A 38 20.78 0.60 -12.41
C GLN A 38 20.09 -0.72 -12.01
N LEU A 39 18.87 -0.66 -11.48
CA LEU A 39 18.09 -1.87 -11.15
C LEU A 39 17.74 -2.68 -12.40
N GLN A 40 17.47 -2.02 -13.53
CA GLN A 40 17.26 -2.71 -14.82
C GLN A 40 18.50 -3.43 -15.33
N ARG A 41 19.70 -2.94 -14.98
CA ARG A 41 20.98 -3.56 -15.37
C ARG A 41 21.34 -4.76 -14.50
N GLN A 42 20.67 -4.97 -13.37
CA GLN A 42 20.89 -6.15 -12.56
C GLN A 42 20.46 -7.40 -13.36
N PRO A 43 21.35 -8.38 -13.57
CA PRO A 43 21.01 -9.58 -14.33
C PRO A 43 19.84 -10.30 -13.65
N SER A 44 18.85 -10.69 -14.46
CA SER A 44 17.72 -11.47 -13.99
C SER A 44 18.21 -12.81 -13.45
N LEU A 45 17.65 -13.28 -12.33
CA LEU A 45 17.82 -14.66 -11.87
C LEU A 45 17.19 -15.68 -12.85
N PHE A 46 16.33 -15.20 -13.75
CA PHE A 46 15.63 -15.96 -14.76
C PHE A 46 15.88 -15.27 -16.11
N ASP A 47 17.00 -15.59 -16.76
CA ASP A 47 17.34 -15.01 -18.06
C ASP A 47 16.47 -15.62 -19.17
N GLU A 48 15.54 -14.83 -19.70
CA GLU A 48 15.18 -14.84 -21.12
C GLU A 48 15.22 -13.39 -21.63
N GLN A 49 15.99 -13.16 -22.69
CA GLN A 49 16.50 -11.85 -23.13
C GLN A 49 15.42 -10.87 -23.65
N GLU A 50 14.14 -11.23 -23.63
CA GLU A 50 13.04 -10.44 -24.21
C GLU A 50 12.35 -9.47 -23.23
N GLU A 51 12.40 -9.72 -21.91
CA GLU A 51 11.75 -8.83 -20.92
C GLU A 51 12.53 -7.53 -20.66
N ARG A 52 13.79 -7.46 -21.08
CA ARG A 52 14.69 -6.31 -20.85
C ARG A 52 14.20 -5.02 -21.53
N VAL A 53 13.28 -5.11 -22.50
CA VAL A 53 12.89 -3.98 -23.35
C VAL A 53 11.67 -3.21 -22.83
N ASN A 54 10.93 -3.70 -21.83
CA ASN A 54 9.59 -3.15 -21.54
C ASN A 54 9.30 -2.66 -20.10
N ILE A 55 10.32 -2.43 -19.26
CA ILE A 55 10.23 -1.45 -18.14
C ILE A 55 10.28 0.00 -18.69
N ARG A 56 9.94 0.20 -19.98
CA ARG A 56 9.96 1.50 -20.63
C ARG A 56 8.88 2.38 -19.99
N ARG A 57 9.34 3.23 -19.08
CA ARG A 57 8.65 4.35 -18.43
C ARG A 57 7.61 3.92 -17.40
N LEU A 58 8.06 3.41 -16.24
CA LEU A 58 7.22 3.33 -15.05
C LEU A 58 6.63 4.73 -14.78
N GLU A 59 5.33 4.91 -14.96
CA GLU A 59 4.69 6.21 -14.76
C GLU A 59 4.62 6.54 -13.26
N LYS A 60 5.18 7.67 -12.85
CA LYS A 60 5.13 8.11 -11.46
C LYS A 60 3.69 8.47 -11.11
N VAL A 61 3.19 7.97 -9.98
CA VAL A 61 1.93 8.42 -9.43
C VAL A 61 2.17 9.78 -8.76
N PRO A 62 1.48 10.86 -9.16
CA PRO A 62 1.73 12.22 -8.65
C PRO A 62 1.11 12.48 -7.29
N PHE A 63 0.67 11.43 -6.58
CA PHE A 63 -0.02 11.51 -5.30
C PHE A 63 0.58 10.55 -4.29
N ASP A 64 0.65 11.02 -3.04
CA ASP A 64 0.92 10.21 -1.86
C ASP A 64 -0.41 9.98 -1.12
N PHE A 65 -0.63 8.72 -0.73
CA PHE A 65 -1.85 8.30 -0.04
C PHE A 65 -1.53 8.00 1.42
N TYR A 66 -2.42 8.41 2.33
CA TYR A 66 -2.28 8.16 3.77
C TYR A 66 -3.61 7.71 4.36
N TYR A 67 -3.56 6.71 5.24
CA TYR A 67 -4.69 6.45 6.14
C TYR A 67 -4.46 7.09 7.48
N SER A 68 -5.49 7.77 7.97
CA SER A 68 -5.69 8.05 9.39
C SER A 68 -6.66 7.02 9.96
N TYR A 69 -6.29 6.41 11.08
CA TYR A 69 -7.05 5.35 11.71
C TYR A 69 -6.83 5.31 13.22
N GLU A 70 -7.77 4.68 13.91
CA GLU A 70 -7.73 4.45 15.35
C GLU A 70 -7.40 2.99 15.61
N CYS A 71 -6.58 2.74 16.63
CA CYS A 71 -6.33 1.43 17.21
C CYS A 71 -6.70 1.43 18.69
N TRP A 72 -7.29 0.34 19.17
CA TRP A 72 -7.47 0.14 20.61
C TRP A 72 -6.09 -0.07 21.25
N GLY A 73 -5.71 0.84 22.14
CA GLY A 73 -4.62 0.63 23.09
C GLY A 73 -5.14 0.08 24.41
N ASP A 74 -4.25 -0.08 25.38
CA ASP A 74 -4.57 -0.68 26.68
C ASP A 74 -5.67 0.09 27.44
N ASP A 75 -5.72 1.42 27.31
CA ASP A 75 -6.71 2.26 28.04
C ASP A 75 -7.57 3.16 27.13
N GLU A 76 -7.05 3.62 25.98
CA GLU A 76 -7.75 4.56 25.09
C GLU A 76 -7.45 4.30 23.60
N PRO A 77 -8.38 4.64 22.68
CA PRO A 77 -8.14 4.55 21.25
C PRO A 77 -7.08 5.58 20.82
N LYS A 78 -5.99 5.11 20.21
CA LYS A 78 -4.92 5.95 19.69
C LYS A 78 -5.08 6.17 18.19
N SER A 79 -5.00 7.44 17.78
CA SER A 79 -5.02 7.83 16.38
C SER A 79 -3.63 7.79 15.76
N HIS A 80 -3.54 7.24 14.56
CA HIS A 80 -2.30 7.14 13.78
C HIS A 80 -2.53 7.54 12.33
N THR A 81 -1.55 8.20 11.73
CA THR A 81 -1.55 8.50 10.30
C THR A 81 -0.29 7.94 9.65
N HIS A 82 -0.46 7.04 8.68
CA HIS A 82 0.66 6.41 7.97
C HIS A 82 0.48 6.48 6.46
N LYS A 83 1.61 6.64 5.76
CA LYS A 83 1.67 6.63 4.29
C LYS A 83 1.47 5.21 3.78
N ILE A 84 0.68 5.07 2.73
CA ILE A 84 0.46 3.82 2.02
C ILE A 84 1.45 3.76 0.86
N VAL A 85 2.25 2.70 0.83
CA VAL A 85 3.24 2.44 -0.23
C VAL A 85 2.96 1.14 -1.00
N ASP A 86 1.74 0.60 -0.82
CA ASP A 86 1.24 -0.56 -1.54
C ASP A 86 1.04 -0.24 -3.04
N TRP A 87 1.61 -1.06 -3.91
CA TRP A 87 1.50 -0.91 -5.36
C TRP A 87 0.06 -1.08 -5.86
N GLU A 88 -0.79 -1.84 -5.17
CA GLU A 88 -2.19 -2.05 -5.55
C GLU A 88 -2.98 -0.75 -5.47
N VAL A 89 -2.65 0.12 -4.52
CA VAL A 89 -3.27 1.45 -4.39
C VAL A 89 -2.88 2.34 -5.58
N CYS A 90 -1.61 2.30 -5.98
CA CYS A 90 -1.15 3.00 -7.19
C CYS A 90 -1.83 2.48 -8.46
N GLN A 91 -2.06 1.17 -8.57
CA GLN A 91 -2.79 0.59 -9.70
C GLN A 91 -4.27 0.94 -9.68
N LEU A 92 -4.90 0.96 -8.50
CA LEU A 92 -6.28 1.43 -8.35
C LEU A 92 -6.41 2.88 -8.81
N TYR A 93 -5.46 3.75 -8.44
CA TYR A 93 -5.40 5.13 -8.96
C TYR A 93 -5.33 5.13 -10.49
N ARG A 94 -4.39 4.40 -11.10
CA ARG A 94 -4.26 4.33 -12.57
C ARG A 94 -5.54 3.84 -13.25
N ASN A 95 -6.18 2.82 -12.68
CA ASN A 95 -7.43 2.26 -13.21
C ASN A 95 -8.59 3.26 -13.14
N THR A 96 -8.74 3.95 -12.01
CA THR A 96 -9.79 4.97 -11.82
C THR A 96 -9.54 6.19 -12.69
N LEU A 97 -8.28 6.63 -12.82
CA LEU A 97 -7.87 7.69 -13.74
C LEU A 97 -8.19 7.35 -15.20
N ARG A 98 -7.86 6.14 -15.65
CA ARG A 98 -8.12 5.69 -17.02
C ARG A 98 -9.63 5.60 -17.33
N SER A 99 -10.45 5.22 -16.34
CA SER A 99 -11.89 4.99 -16.54
C SER A 99 -12.75 6.24 -16.34
N HIS A 100 -12.35 7.17 -15.46
CA HIS A 100 -13.16 8.33 -15.07
C HIS A 100 -12.49 9.68 -15.38
N GLY A 101 -11.23 9.66 -15.85
CA GLY A 101 -10.48 10.86 -16.21
C GLY A 101 -9.91 11.64 -15.01
N PRO A 102 -9.14 12.71 -15.28
CA PRO A 102 -8.42 13.49 -14.26
C PRO A 102 -9.30 14.16 -13.21
N GLU A 103 -10.52 14.56 -13.56
CA GLU A 103 -11.46 15.21 -12.64
C GLU A 103 -12.35 14.21 -11.89
N GLY A 104 -12.51 12.99 -12.42
CA GLY A 104 -13.52 12.03 -11.94
C GLY A 104 -12.96 10.87 -11.11
N TRP A 105 -11.64 10.63 -11.10
CA TRP A 105 -11.06 9.42 -10.51
C TRP A 105 -11.18 9.34 -8.98
N VAL A 106 -11.26 10.48 -8.28
CA VAL A 106 -11.21 10.54 -6.81
C VAL A 106 -12.40 9.81 -6.18
N VAL A 107 -13.60 9.94 -6.77
CA VAL A 107 -14.83 9.35 -6.23
C VAL A 107 -14.77 7.82 -6.18
N PRO A 108 -14.53 7.09 -7.30
CA PRO A 108 -14.42 5.63 -7.26
C PRO A 108 -13.20 5.14 -6.46
N PHE A 109 -12.11 5.92 -6.43
CA PHE A 109 -10.93 5.62 -5.63
C PHE A 109 -11.24 5.64 -4.13
N ARG A 110 -11.88 6.71 -3.64
CA ARG A 110 -12.34 6.83 -2.25
C ARG A 110 -13.40 5.79 -1.91
N ALA A 111 -14.36 5.54 -2.79
CA ALA A 111 -15.37 4.52 -2.57
C ALA A 111 -14.76 3.13 -2.32
N LYS A 112 -13.68 2.78 -3.03
CA LYS A 112 -12.96 1.54 -2.81
C LYS A 112 -12.21 1.53 -1.48
N LEU A 113 -11.39 2.54 -1.21
CA LEU A 113 -10.48 2.57 -0.07
C LEU A 113 -11.16 2.95 1.26
N GLU A 114 -12.01 3.97 1.27
CA GLU A 114 -12.68 4.47 2.49
C GLU A 114 -13.97 3.72 2.82
N ALA A 115 -14.71 3.24 1.82
CA ALA A 115 -16.01 2.59 2.07
C ALA A 115 -15.96 1.07 1.92
N GLN A 116 -15.37 0.54 0.84
CA GLN A 116 -15.43 -0.91 0.59
C GLN A 116 -14.42 -1.70 1.42
N LEU A 117 -13.13 -1.36 1.39
CA LEU A 117 -12.10 -2.16 2.06
C LEU A 117 -12.31 -2.30 3.59
N PRO A 118 -12.70 -1.26 4.34
CA PRO A 118 -12.89 -1.39 5.79
C PRO A 118 -13.94 -2.43 6.17
N THR A 119 -14.93 -2.69 5.30
CA THR A 119 -15.96 -3.72 5.51
C THR A 119 -15.47 -5.16 5.34
N ARG A 120 -14.22 -5.36 4.88
CA ARG A 120 -13.62 -6.67 4.56
C ARG A 120 -12.52 -7.08 5.53
N ASN A 121 -12.66 -6.73 6.82
CA ASN A 121 -11.69 -7.06 7.86
C ASN A 121 -10.26 -6.62 7.48
N LEU A 122 -10.16 -5.37 7.05
CA LEU A 122 -8.91 -4.79 6.57
C LEU A 122 -7.85 -4.79 7.68
N MET A 123 -6.66 -5.24 7.32
CA MET A 123 -5.45 -5.21 8.12
C MET A 123 -4.35 -4.52 7.32
N PHE A 124 -3.42 -3.90 8.04
CA PHE A 124 -2.25 -3.26 7.46
C PHE A 124 -1.01 -4.09 7.78
N LEU A 125 -0.29 -4.50 6.74
CA LEU A 125 1.11 -4.88 6.93
C LEU A 125 1.90 -3.58 7.02
N MET A 126 2.50 -3.35 8.18
CA MET A 126 3.32 -2.19 8.50
C MET A 126 4.79 -2.55 8.35
N GLY A 127 5.59 -1.65 7.80
CA GLY A 127 7.04 -1.81 7.70
C GLY A 127 7.79 -0.50 7.83
N THR A 128 9.08 -0.60 8.16
CA THR A 128 10.00 0.55 8.22
C THR A 128 10.99 0.50 7.05
N LEU A 129 11.54 1.64 6.67
CA LEU A 129 12.64 1.69 5.70
C LEU A 129 13.97 1.60 6.45
N HIS A 130 14.94 0.83 5.95
CA HIS A 130 16.26 0.72 6.59
C HIS A 130 16.94 2.09 6.81
N ARG A 131 16.80 3.02 5.86
CA ARG A 131 17.33 4.39 5.96
C ARG A 131 16.54 5.28 6.95
N PHE A 132 15.30 4.90 7.27
CA PHE A 132 14.39 5.65 8.16
C PHE A 132 13.67 4.69 9.12
N PRO A 133 14.39 4.02 10.03
CA PRO A 133 13.85 2.93 10.85
C PRO A 133 12.75 3.39 11.83
N LYS A 134 12.67 4.70 12.11
CA LYS A 134 11.62 5.30 12.96
C LYS A 134 10.33 5.61 12.20
N GLN A 135 10.33 5.51 10.87
CA GLN A 135 9.17 5.84 10.05
C GLN A 135 8.47 4.56 9.60
N TRP A 136 7.27 4.35 10.16
CA TRP A 136 6.39 3.27 9.77
C TRP A 136 5.55 3.65 8.54
N LEU A 137 5.37 2.68 7.66
CA LEU A 137 4.61 2.78 6.42
C LEU A 137 3.64 1.60 6.33
N ILE A 138 2.49 1.82 5.73
CA ILE A 138 1.59 0.73 5.34
C ILE A 138 2.11 0.18 4.02
N VAL A 139 2.78 -0.97 4.09
CA VAL A 139 3.39 -1.63 2.92
C VAL A 139 2.41 -2.51 2.17
N SER A 140 1.36 -3.01 2.83
CA SER A 140 0.28 -3.75 2.18
C SER A 140 -1.07 -3.60 2.88
N LEU A 141 -2.15 -3.57 2.09
CA LEU A 141 -3.55 -3.64 2.53
C LEU A 141 -4.08 -5.07 2.41
N ILE A 142 -4.23 -5.77 3.53
CA ILE A 142 -4.65 -7.19 3.56
C ILE A 142 -6.11 -7.27 3.98
N TYR A 143 -6.97 -7.86 3.13
CA TYR A 143 -8.39 -8.02 3.39
C TYR A 143 -8.82 -9.46 3.04
N PRO A 144 -8.62 -10.43 3.94
CA PRO A 144 -8.92 -11.83 3.66
C PRO A 144 -10.40 -12.02 3.29
N PRO A 145 -10.72 -12.99 2.43
CA PRO A 145 -12.11 -13.27 2.09
C PRO A 145 -12.91 -13.56 3.37
N LYS A 146 -14.19 -13.17 3.37
CA LYS A 146 -15.07 -13.53 4.48
C LYS A 146 -15.07 -15.06 4.57
N PRO A 147 -14.75 -15.65 5.74
CA PRO A 147 -14.81 -17.11 5.86
C PRO A 147 -16.22 -17.54 5.48
N HIS A 148 -16.31 -18.45 4.51
CA HIS A 148 -17.57 -19.16 4.28
C HIS A 148 -17.87 -19.91 5.58
N SER A 149 -19.12 -19.89 6.03
CA SER A 149 -19.53 -20.51 7.30
C SER A 149 -19.18 -22.00 7.41
N GLU A 150 -18.85 -22.65 6.29
CA GLU A 150 -18.42 -24.05 6.23
C GLU A 150 -16.92 -24.24 6.56
N ASP A 151 -16.05 -23.28 6.28
CA ASP A 151 -14.59 -23.42 6.52
C ASP A 151 -14.23 -23.42 8.01
N ALA A 152 -15.05 -22.80 8.85
CA ALA A 152 -14.87 -22.80 10.30
C ALA A 152 -15.04 -24.19 10.93
N ARG A 153 -15.67 -25.16 10.23
CA ARG A 153 -15.80 -26.54 10.71
C ARG A 153 -14.59 -27.42 10.36
N GLN A 154 -13.71 -26.99 9.46
CA GLN A 154 -12.66 -27.85 8.91
C GLN A 154 -11.27 -27.57 9.51
N ILE A 155 -11.19 -26.88 10.65
CA ILE A 155 -10.00 -26.80 11.51
C ILE A 155 -10.29 -27.43 12.88
N ALA A 156 -10.96 -28.58 12.86
CA ALA A 156 -11.04 -29.50 13.99
C ALA A 156 -10.62 -30.90 13.50
N LEU A 157 -9.40 -30.99 13.01
CA LEU A 157 -8.70 -32.25 12.79
C LEU A 157 -7.32 -32.11 13.41
N PHE A 158 -7.26 -32.07 14.73
CA PHE A 158 -6.29 -32.71 15.63
C PHE A 158 -6.83 -32.68 17.06
#